data_AF-F3GGX2-F1
#
_entry.id   AF-F3GGX2-F1
#
_cell.length_a   1.000
_cell.length_b   1.000
_cell.length_c   1.000
_cell.angle_alpha   90.00
_cell.angle_beta   90.00
_cell.angle_gamma   90.00
#
_symmetry.space_group_name_H-M   'P 1'
#
loop_
_entity.id
_entity.type
_entity.pdbx_description
1 polymer ?
#
loop_
_entity_poly.entity_id
_entity_poly.type
_entity_poly.pdbx_seq_one_letter_code
_entity_poly.pdbx_strand_id
1 'polypeptide(L)'
;RADRGGGTWIHPRLAVKFARWLDVDFEIWCDEQIDALIRGELNAKAIARRQAAMGYRSLCDALSITHEAAGKTTKPHHFMNEARLINEVITGQFAGRNRDQLTQPELELIMLVENRDVLLIGQGKDYATRKQALNAYVQALRTKQLRGAA
;
A
#
# COMPACT_ATOMS: atom_id res chain seq x y z
N ARG A 1 32.20 -26.30 27.35
CA ARG A 1 32.63 -25.57 26.13
C ARG A 1 31.35 -25.13 25.45
N ALA A 2 30.97 -23.85 25.56
CA ALA A 2 29.72 -23.35 24.99
C ALA A 2 29.91 -23.18 23.48
N ASP A 3 29.21 -24.01 22.72
CA ASP A 3 28.96 -23.91 21.30
C ASP A 3 28.16 -22.63 21.02
N ARG A 4 28.86 -21.52 20.83
CA ARG A 4 28.25 -20.34 20.21
C ARG A 4 27.91 -20.73 18.77
N GLY A 5 26.63 -20.98 18.48
CA GLY A 5 26.11 -21.38 17.17
C GLY A 5 26.59 -20.46 16.04
N GLY A 6 27.76 -20.79 15.49
CA GLY A 6 28.39 -20.06 14.40
C GLY A 6 27.81 -20.53 13.09
N GLY A 7 26.82 -19.80 12.58
CA GLY A 7 26.38 -19.99 11.20
C GLY A 7 27.55 -19.77 10.23
N THR A 8 27.60 -20.58 9.17
CA THR A 8 28.52 -20.35 8.06
C THR A 8 27.98 -19.22 7.20
N TRP A 9 28.72 -18.11 7.11
CA TRP A 9 28.36 -16.99 6.25
C TRP A 9 28.65 -17.33 4.79
N ILE A 10 27.65 -17.22 3.92
CA ILE A 10 27.82 -17.32 2.47
C ILE A 10 27.95 -15.91 1.87
N HIS A 11 28.86 -15.77 0.91
CA HIS A 11 28.97 -14.53 0.16
C HIS A 11 27.73 -14.33 -0.74
N PRO A 12 27.05 -13.16 -0.77
CA PRO A 12 25.78 -12.97 -1.49
C PRO A 12 25.81 -13.36 -2.97
N ARG A 13 26.96 -13.15 -3.65
CA ARG A 13 27.15 -13.53 -5.07
C ARG A 13 27.13 -15.04 -5.33
N LEU A 14 27.25 -15.85 -4.28
CA LEU A 14 27.19 -17.32 -4.37
C LEU A 14 25.80 -17.86 -4.02
N ALA A 15 24.87 -17.02 -3.57
CA ALA A 15 23.56 -17.45 -3.08
C ALA A 15 22.77 -18.25 -4.13
N VAL A 16 22.69 -17.75 -5.36
CA VAL A 16 21.97 -18.44 -6.45
C VAL A 16 22.64 -19.77 -6.78
N LYS A 17 23.98 -19.80 -6.91
CA LYS A 17 24.71 -21.05 -7.18
C LYS A 17 24.51 -22.09 -6.08
N PHE A 18 24.43 -21.65 -4.83
CA PHE A 18 24.16 -22.51 -3.70
C PHE A 18 22.72 -23.04 -3.72
N ALA A 19 21.73 -22.21 -4.07
CA ALA A 19 20.34 -22.64 -4.23
C ALA A 19 20.22 -23.80 -5.23
N ARG A 20 20.87 -23.69 -6.41
CA ARG A 20 20.94 -24.74 -7.45
C ARG A 20 21.52 -26.06 -6.97
N TRP A 21 22.49 -25.99 -6.06
CA TRP A 21 23.09 -27.19 -5.49
C TRP A 21 22.21 -27.79 -4.38
N LEU A 22 21.50 -26.96 -3.64
CA LEU A 22 20.77 -27.35 -2.45
C LEU A 22 19.46 -28.09 -2.77
N ASP A 23 18.64 -27.52 -3.67
CA ASP A 23 17.29 -28.01 -3.95
C ASP A 23 16.75 -27.43 -5.28
N VAL A 24 16.07 -28.27 -6.06
CA VAL A 24 15.57 -27.91 -7.39
C VAL A 24 14.39 -26.93 -7.33
N ASP A 25 13.46 -27.11 -6.37
CA ASP A 25 12.31 -26.20 -6.24
C ASP A 25 12.79 -24.82 -5.78
N PHE A 26 13.79 -24.77 -4.89
CA PHE A 26 14.40 -23.53 -4.45
C PHE A 26 15.20 -22.82 -5.57
N GLU A 27 15.87 -23.58 -6.44
CA GLU A 27 16.48 -23.03 -7.67
C GLU A 27 15.44 -22.36 -8.56
N ILE A 28 14.35 -23.07 -8.86
CA ILE A 28 13.28 -22.56 -9.71
C ILE A 28 12.72 -21.27 -9.12
N TRP A 29 12.45 -21.24 -7.82
CA TRP A 29 11.99 -20.03 -7.13
C TRP A 29 12.98 -18.87 -7.24
N CYS A 30 14.29 -19.11 -7.07
CA CYS A 30 15.31 -18.05 -7.22
C CYS A 30 15.35 -17.49 -8.65
N ASP A 31 15.29 -18.36 -9.65
CA ASP A 31 15.31 -17.97 -11.06
C ASP A 31 14.03 -17.18 -11.43
N GLU A 32 12.86 -17.54 -10.89
CA GLU A 32 11.62 -16.75 -11.03
C GLU A 32 11.77 -15.33 -10.46
N GLN A 33 12.44 -15.16 -9.31
CA GLN A 33 12.68 -13.82 -8.75
C GLN A 33 13.64 -12.99 -9.63
N ILE A 34 14.65 -13.63 -10.22
CA ILE A 34 15.59 -12.97 -11.15
C ILE A 34 14.86 -12.56 -12.43
N ASP A 35 14.01 -13.42 -12.97
CA ASP A 35 13.19 -13.11 -14.14
C ASP A 35 12.25 -11.93 -13.87
N ALA A 36 11.58 -11.91 -12.71
CA ALA A 36 10.73 -10.79 -12.29
C ALA A 36 11.51 -9.46 -12.14
N LEU A 37 12.77 -9.52 -11.68
CA LEU A 37 13.67 -8.36 -11.64
C LEU A 37 14.01 -7.86 -13.04
N ILE A 38 14.37 -8.76 -13.95
CA ILE A 38 14.72 -8.42 -15.35
C ILE A 38 13.52 -7.80 -16.07
N ARG A 39 12.32 -8.33 -15.84
CA ARG A 39 11.05 -7.79 -16.39
C ARG A 39 10.63 -6.48 -15.73
N GLY A 40 11.28 -6.05 -14.64
CA GLY A 40 10.97 -4.83 -13.91
C GLY A 40 9.72 -4.91 -13.03
N GLU A 41 9.14 -6.10 -12.83
CA GLU A 41 7.91 -6.31 -12.05
C GLU A 41 8.11 -5.97 -10.57
N LEU A 42 9.27 -6.34 -10.01
CA LEU A 42 9.61 -5.99 -8.61
C LEU A 42 9.75 -4.47 -8.41
N ASN A 43 10.25 -3.75 -9.42
CA ASN A 43 10.35 -2.29 -9.38
C ASN A 43 8.96 -1.64 -9.42
N ALA A 44 8.06 -2.12 -10.28
CA ALA A 44 6.69 -1.61 -10.36
C ALA A 44 5.94 -1.77 -9.03
N LYS A 45 6.00 -2.95 -8.41
CA LYS A 45 5.39 -3.19 -7.09
C LYS A 45 6.01 -2.32 -6.00
N ALA A 46 7.34 -2.17 -5.97
CA ALA A 46 8.02 -1.31 -5.00
C ALA A 46 7.64 0.17 -5.16
N ILE A 47 7.53 0.66 -6.40
CA ILE A 47 7.09 2.02 -6.71
C ILE A 47 5.64 2.23 -6.24
N ALA A 48 4.73 1.32 -6.58
CA ALA A 48 3.33 1.41 -6.18
C ALA A 48 3.17 1.43 -4.65
N ARG A 49 3.95 0.61 -3.93
CA ARG A 49 4.00 0.62 -2.46
C ARG A 49 4.48 1.95 -1.91
N ARG A 50 5.56 2.49 -2.48
CA ARG A 50 6.10 3.80 -2.08
C ARG A 50 5.08 4.91 -2.33
N GLN A 51 4.41 4.90 -3.47
CA GLN A 51 3.37 5.88 -3.82
C GLN A 51 2.18 5.82 -2.86
N ALA A 52 1.66 4.62 -2.57
CA ALA A 52 0.59 4.45 -1.58
C ALA A 52 1.01 4.86 -0.17
N ALA A 53 2.26 4.64 0.23
CA ALA A 53 2.78 5.12 1.51
C ALA A 53 2.88 6.66 1.56
N MET A 54 3.27 7.29 0.46
CA MET A 54 3.32 8.75 0.35
C MET A 54 1.92 9.38 0.36
N GLY A 55 0.93 8.76 -0.33
CA GLY A 55 -0.46 9.20 -0.30
C GLY A 55 -1.03 9.22 1.13
N TYR A 56 -0.84 8.12 1.87
CA TYR A 56 -1.28 8.05 3.27
C TYR A 56 -0.60 9.08 4.18
N ARG A 57 0.69 9.35 3.96
CA ARG A 57 1.40 10.39 4.70
C ARG A 57 0.80 11.77 4.42
N SER A 58 0.54 12.08 3.16
CA SER A 58 -0.13 13.33 2.77
C SER A 58 -1.52 13.48 3.40
N LEU A 59 -2.26 12.37 3.55
CA LEU A 59 -3.54 12.36 4.25
C LEU A 59 -3.41 12.68 5.74
N CYS A 60 -2.44 12.06 6.40
CA CYS A 60 -2.14 12.35 7.81
C CYS A 60 -1.74 13.83 8.02
N ASP A 61 -0.94 14.37 7.12
CA ASP A 61 -0.52 15.78 7.18
C ASP A 61 -1.73 16.71 6.98
N ALA A 62 -2.60 16.43 6.02
CA ALA A 62 -3.82 17.21 5.77
C ALA A 62 -4.78 17.22 6.97
N LEU A 63 -4.99 16.07 7.63
CA LEU A 63 -5.77 16.01 8.88
C LEU A 63 -5.14 16.84 9.98
N SER A 64 -3.81 16.76 10.12
CA SER A 64 -3.11 17.46 11.18
C SER A 64 -3.17 18.96 10.99
N ILE A 65 -2.93 19.43 9.77
CA ILE A 65 -3.03 20.84 9.39
C ILE A 65 -4.45 21.37 9.63
N THR A 66 -5.48 20.63 9.22
CA THR A 66 -6.88 21.08 9.39
C THR A 66 -7.34 21.09 10.84
N HIS A 67 -6.89 20.14 11.66
CA HIS A 67 -7.14 20.17 13.09
C HIS A 67 -6.40 21.32 13.77
N GLU A 68 -5.12 21.53 13.46
CA GLU A 68 -4.32 22.63 14.00
C GLU A 68 -4.94 23.99 13.65
N ALA A 69 -5.37 24.18 12.39
CA ALA A 69 -6.08 25.39 11.95
C ALA A 69 -7.40 25.62 12.71
N ALA A 70 -8.05 24.54 13.16
CA ALA A 70 -9.25 24.59 13.99
C ALA A 70 -8.95 24.68 15.51
N GLY A 71 -7.68 24.81 15.90
CA GLY A 71 -7.24 24.83 17.31
C GLY A 71 -7.37 23.49 18.04
N LYS A 72 -7.43 22.38 17.30
CA LYS A 72 -7.58 21.01 17.83
C LYS A 72 -6.30 20.22 17.68
N THR A 73 -6.09 19.25 18.56
CA THR A 73 -4.97 18.31 18.47
C THR A 73 -5.39 17.00 17.81
N THR A 74 -4.58 16.51 16.87
CA THR A 74 -4.83 15.26 16.16
C THR A 74 -4.41 14.07 17.02
N LYS A 75 -5.39 13.28 17.44
CA LYS A 75 -5.21 12.03 18.19
C LYS A 75 -4.99 10.82 17.27
N PRO A 76 -4.31 9.76 17.75
CA PRO A 76 -4.02 8.56 16.96
C PRO A 76 -5.23 7.90 16.29
N HIS A 77 -6.39 7.92 16.95
CA HIS A 77 -7.60 7.28 16.41
C HIS A 77 -8.17 8.03 15.19
N HIS A 78 -7.85 9.30 14.96
CA HIS A 78 -8.28 10.00 13.74
C HIS A 78 -7.62 9.37 12.51
N PHE A 79 -6.31 9.11 12.56
CA PHE A 79 -5.60 8.43 11.47
C PHE A 79 -6.12 7.01 11.26
N MET A 80 -6.36 6.27 12.34
CA MET A 80 -6.93 4.92 12.25
C MET A 80 -8.33 4.91 11.63
N ASN A 81 -9.17 5.89 11.97
CA ASN A 81 -10.51 6.03 11.41
C ASN A 81 -10.46 6.39 9.92
N GLU A 82 -9.54 7.26 9.49
CA GLU A 82 -9.36 7.54 8.06
C GLU A 82 -8.85 6.32 7.30
N ALA A 83 -7.86 5.60 7.83
CA ALA A 83 -7.39 4.36 7.20
C ALA A 83 -8.53 3.33 7.03
N ARG A 84 -9.41 3.21 8.03
CA ARG A 84 -10.59 2.34 7.96
C ARG A 84 -11.66 2.88 7.01
N LEU A 85 -11.85 4.19 6.91
CA LEU A 85 -12.76 4.81 5.93
C LEU A 85 -12.32 4.50 4.50
N ILE A 86 -11.04 4.69 4.19
CA ILE A 86 -10.49 4.39 2.86
C ILE A 86 -10.70 2.91 2.53
N ASN A 87 -10.43 2.02 3.49
CA ASN A 87 -10.67 0.59 3.30
C ASN A 87 -12.17 0.29 3.11
N GLU A 88 -13.05 0.87 3.92
CA GLU A 88 -14.50 0.66 3.83
C GLU A 88 -15.04 1.09 2.46
N VAL A 89 -14.59 2.24 1.94
CA VAL A 89 -15.02 2.72 0.63
C VAL A 89 -14.54 1.79 -0.50
N ILE A 90 -13.35 1.20 -0.36
CA ILE A 90 -12.76 0.31 -1.38
C ILE A 90 -13.32 -1.11 -1.31
N THR A 91 -13.51 -1.67 -0.12
CA THR A 91 -13.84 -3.10 0.09
C THR A 91 -15.24 -3.34 0.63
N GLY A 92 -15.91 -2.29 1.13
CA GLY A 92 -17.18 -2.40 1.86
C GLY A 92 -17.01 -2.77 3.34
N GLN A 93 -15.78 -2.96 3.83
CA GLN A 93 -15.51 -3.39 5.20
C GLN A 93 -14.71 -2.35 5.98
N PHE A 94 -15.23 -1.91 7.13
CA PHE A 94 -14.55 -0.99 8.05
C PHE A 94 -13.51 -1.74 8.90
N ALA A 95 -12.44 -2.19 8.26
CA ALA A 95 -11.38 -2.97 8.88
C ALA A 95 -9.99 -2.51 8.46
N GLY A 96 -8.96 -2.93 9.20
CA GLY A 96 -7.58 -2.79 8.76
C GLY A 96 -7.30 -3.70 7.58
N ARG A 97 -6.37 -3.30 6.69
CA ARG A 97 -5.97 -4.08 5.52
C ARG A 97 -4.46 -4.14 5.43
N ASN A 98 -3.90 -5.33 5.22
CA ASN A 98 -2.47 -5.51 5.05
C ASN A 98 -2.06 -5.05 3.64
N ARG A 99 -1.29 -3.95 3.55
CA ARG A 99 -0.80 -3.38 2.28
C ARG A 99 0.25 -4.26 1.59
N ASP A 100 0.88 -5.18 2.31
CA ASP A 100 1.93 -6.06 1.76
C ASP A 100 1.37 -7.16 0.87
N GLN A 101 0.11 -7.51 1.07
CA GLN A 101 -0.61 -8.54 0.33
C GLN A 101 -1.37 -7.96 -0.88
N LEU A 102 -1.27 -6.66 -1.13
CA LEU A 102 -2.00 -6.00 -2.20
C LEU A 102 -1.26 -6.06 -3.53
N THR A 103 -2.05 -6.20 -4.59
CA THR A 103 -1.61 -6.05 -5.98
C THR A 103 -1.33 -4.59 -6.30
N GLN A 104 -0.59 -4.33 -7.38
CA GLN A 104 -0.29 -2.96 -7.83
C GLN A 104 -1.57 -2.14 -8.11
N PRO A 105 -2.59 -2.64 -8.85
CA PRO A 105 -3.81 -1.88 -9.09
C PRO A 105 -4.58 -1.53 -7.81
N GLU A 106 -4.52 -2.41 -6.80
CA GLU A 106 -5.15 -2.15 -5.49
C GLU A 106 -4.43 -1.05 -4.71
N LEU A 107 -3.09 -1.01 -4.77
CA LEU A 107 -2.29 0.06 -4.17
C LEU A 107 -2.52 1.40 -4.85
N GLU A 108 -2.62 1.40 -6.18
CA GLU A 108 -2.97 2.59 -6.97
C GLU A 108 -4.37 3.11 -6.64
N LEU A 109 -5.35 2.20 -6.50
CA LEU A 109 -6.70 2.57 -6.07
C LEU A 109 -6.70 3.22 -4.69
N ILE A 110 -5.97 2.65 -3.72
CA ILE A 110 -5.83 3.26 -2.39
C ILE A 110 -5.27 4.67 -2.50
N MET A 111 -4.17 4.86 -3.23
CA MET A 111 -3.54 6.16 -3.41
C MET A 111 -4.51 7.19 -4.03
N LEU A 112 -5.30 6.80 -5.04
CA LEU A 112 -6.28 7.70 -5.66
C LEU A 112 -7.37 8.15 -4.67
N VAL A 113 -7.86 7.23 -3.83
CA VAL A 113 -8.87 7.55 -2.82
C VAL A 113 -8.27 8.41 -1.71
N GLU A 114 -7.04 8.14 -1.26
CA GLU A 114 -6.31 8.98 -0.29
C GLU A 114 -6.12 10.41 -0.81
N ASN A 115 -5.67 10.57 -2.06
CA ASN A 115 -5.52 11.88 -2.70
C ASN A 115 -6.86 12.62 -2.80
N ARG A 116 -7.95 11.91 -3.12
CA ARG A 116 -9.29 12.50 -3.15
C ARG A 116 -9.73 12.96 -1.77
N ASP A 117 -9.42 12.19 -0.73
CA ASP A 117 -9.79 12.52 0.64
C ASP A 117 -9.00 13.73 1.17
N VAL A 118 -7.70 13.83 0.86
CA VAL A 118 -6.87 15.03 1.12
C VAL A 118 -7.56 16.30 0.58
N LEU A 119 -8.06 16.25 -0.67
CA LEU A 119 -8.76 17.39 -1.28
C LEU A 119 -10.05 17.74 -0.53
N LEU A 120 -10.83 16.73 -0.12
CA LEU A 120 -12.09 16.96 0.60
C LEU A 120 -11.86 17.50 2.02
N ILE A 121 -10.80 17.04 2.70
CA ILE A 121 -10.34 17.59 3.97
C ILE A 121 -9.94 19.05 3.80
N GLY A 122 -9.16 19.37 2.76
CA GLY A 122 -8.79 20.75 2.42
C GLY A 122 -9.99 21.66 2.11
N GLN A 123 -11.10 21.09 1.62
CA GLN A 123 -12.37 21.81 1.43
C GLN A 123 -13.20 21.96 2.71
N GLY A 124 -12.72 21.46 3.86
CA GLY A 124 -13.45 21.51 5.13
C GLY A 124 -14.68 20.61 5.17
N LYS A 125 -14.76 19.57 4.32
CA LYS A 125 -15.90 18.64 4.32
C LYS A 125 -15.89 17.78 5.59
N ASP A 126 -17.06 17.60 6.16
CA ASP A 126 -17.24 16.73 7.32
C ASP A 126 -17.16 15.24 6.93
N TYR A 127 -17.00 14.38 7.94
CA TYR A 127 -16.78 12.94 7.73
C TYR A 127 -17.89 12.28 6.90
N ALA A 128 -19.16 12.61 7.16
CA ALA A 128 -20.29 12.00 6.45
C ALA A 128 -20.30 12.38 4.96
N THR A 129 -20.08 13.66 4.64
CA THR A 129 -19.97 14.12 3.25
C THR A 129 -18.77 13.51 2.55
N ARG A 130 -17.61 13.42 3.24
CA ARG A 130 -16.41 12.78 2.67
C ARG A 130 -16.67 11.32 2.33
N LYS A 131 -17.25 10.56 3.27
CA LYS A 131 -17.61 9.15 3.04
C LYS A 131 -18.53 8.97 1.83
N GLN A 132 -19.56 9.80 1.68
CA GLN A 132 -20.44 9.73 0.50
C GLN A 132 -19.71 10.06 -0.80
N ALA A 133 -18.90 11.13 -0.81
CA ALA A 133 -18.15 11.55 -1.98
C ALA A 133 -17.09 10.52 -2.41
N LEU A 134 -16.40 9.89 -1.47
CA LEU A 134 -15.41 8.84 -1.74
C LEU A 134 -16.08 7.57 -2.29
N ASN A 135 -17.23 7.18 -1.74
CA ASN A 135 -18.02 6.07 -2.29
C ASN A 135 -18.44 6.33 -3.74
N ALA A 136 -18.98 7.51 -4.03
CA ALA A 136 -19.34 7.89 -5.40
C ALA A 136 -18.12 7.87 -6.33
N TYR A 137 -16.96 8.35 -5.86
CA TYR A 137 -15.72 8.35 -6.61
C TYR A 137 -15.23 6.93 -6.95
N VAL A 138 -15.22 6.01 -5.99
CA VAL A 138 -14.82 4.62 -6.23
C VAL A 138 -15.77 3.91 -7.20
N GLN A 139 -17.08 4.15 -7.10
CA GLN A 139 -18.03 3.59 -8.07
C GLN A 139 -17.79 4.12 -9.50
N ALA A 140 -17.45 5.41 -9.63
CA ALA A 140 -17.09 5.99 -10.92
C ALA A 140 -15.80 5.36 -11.50
N LEU A 141 -14.78 5.12 -10.67
CA LEU A 141 -13.54 4.46 -11.10
C LEU A 141 -13.80 3.03 -11.58
N ARG A 142 -14.60 2.26 -10.84
CA ARG A 142 -15.00 0.89 -11.24
C ARG A 142 -15.75 0.88 -12.56
N THR A 143 -16.69 1.81 -12.73
CA THR A 143 -17.45 1.95 -13.98
C THR A 143 -16.54 2.28 -15.16
N LYS A 144 -15.53 3.14 -14.95
CA LYS A 144 -14.54 3.50 -15.99
C LYS A 144 -13.66 2.30 -16.37
N GLN A 145 -13.21 1.51 -15.39
CA GLN A 145 -12.45 0.28 -15.66
C GLN A 145 -13.26 -0.72 -16.48
N LEU A 146 -14.55 -0.93 -16.15
CA LEU A 146 -15.43 -1.82 -16.89
C LEU A 146 -15.64 -1.37 -18.34
N ARG A 147 -15.74 -0.05 -18.60
CA ARG A 147 -15.88 0.50 -19.96
C ARG A 147 -14.61 0.46 -20.79
N GLY A 148 -13.43 0.48 -20.16
CA GLY A 148 -12.16 0.37 -20.86
C GLY A 148 -11.77 -1.06 -21.23
N ALA A 149 -12.49 -2.05 -20.69
CA ALA A 149 -12.26 -3.48 -20.94
C ALA A 149 -13.25 -4.10 -21.95
N ALA A 150 -14.27 -3.34 -22.38
CA ALA A 150 -15.26 -3.72 -23.40
C ALA A 150 -14.93 -3.05 -24.74
#